data_AF-A0A1E7GBS5-F1
#
_entry.id   AF-A0A1E7GBS5-F1
#
_cell.length_a   1.000
_cell.length_b   1.000
_cell.length_c   1.000
_cell.angle_alpha   90.00
_cell.angle_beta   90.00
_cell.angle_gamma   90.00
#
_symmetry.space_group_name_H-M   'P 1'
#
loop_
_entity.id
_entity.type
_entity.pdbx_description
1 polymer ?
#
loop_
_entity_poly.entity_id
_entity_poly.type
_entity_poly.pdbx_seq_one_letter_code
_entity_poly.pdbx_strand_id
1 'polypeptide(L)'
;MGKRGPKPQFNDIACLNKDCELYGLTGKGNVIGNGTSVSRGEKVRKYICRHCGKVFNDHTGTVYYDLRKEEHIIDLALKMTTKGMSEKAIADELGIEPATVRRWLGRATVKRSTDS
;
A
#
# COMPACT_ATOMS: atom_id res chain seq x y z
N MET A 1 9.11 -32.95 -16.30
CA MET A 1 9.26 -31.55 -15.85
C MET A 1 8.43 -30.67 -16.77
N GLY A 2 7.31 -30.09 -16.31
CA GLY A 2 6.43 -29.28 -17.17
C GLY A 2 7.14 -28.02 -17.67
N LYS A 3 6.93 -27.67 -18.96
CA LYS A 3 7.46 -26.42 -19.52
C LYS A 3 6.86 -25.24 -18.76
N ARG A 4 7.69 -24.38 -18.18
CA ARG A 4 7.21 -23.14 -17.57
C ARG A 4 6.69 -22.22 -18.68
N GLY A 5 5.50 -21.67 -18.49
CA GLY A 5 4.96 -20.65 -19.38
C GLY A 5 5.86 -19.40 -19.45
N PRO A 6 5.63 -18.52 -20.43
CA PRO A 6 6.39 -17.28 -20.58
C PRO A 6 6.38 -16.45 -19.29
N LYS A 7 7.53 -15.83 -18.99
CA LYS A 7 7.66 -15.01 -17.78
C LYS A 7 6.70 -13.80 -17.87
N PRO A 8 5.90 -13.52 -16.83
CA PRO A 8 5.05 -12.34 -16.81
C PRO A 8 5.86 -11.05 -16.98
N GLN A 9 5.32 -10.10 -17.75
CA GLN A 9 5.85 -8.75 -17.87
C GLN A 9 5.00 -7.78 -17.04
N PHE A 10 5.63 -6.75 -16.50
CA PHE A 10 5.00 -5.77 -15.60
C PHE A 10 5.22 -4.36 -16.13
N ASN A 11 4.72 -4.12 -17.35
CA ASN A 11 5.01 -2.90 -18.10
C ASN A 11 4.23 -1.68 -17.57
N ASP A 12 3.15 -1.92 -16.83
CA ASP A 12 2.29 -0.95 -16.17
C ASP A 12 2.72 -0.63 -14.72
N ILE A 13 3.73 -1.32 -14.19
CA ILE A 13 4.21 -1.14 -12.82
C ILE A 13 5.44 -0.23 -12.80
N ALA A 14 5.37 0.85 -12.01
CA ALA A 14 6.48 1.78 -11.80
C ALA A 14 7.26 1.46 -10.52
N CYS A 15 8.50 1.96 -10.43
CA CYS A 15 9.24 1.92 -9.17
C CYS A 15 8.62 2.89 -8.16
N LEU A 16 8.44 2.43 -6.92
CA LEU A 16 7.85 3.20 -5.82
C LEU A 16 8.87 3.83 -4.88
N ASN A 17 10.17 3.69 -5.16
CA ASN A 17 11.22 4.34 -4.41
C ASN A 17 11.39 5.79 -4.90
N LYS A 18 11.09 6.79 -4.07
CA LYS A 18 11.18 8.21 -4.44
C LYS A 18 12.61 8.65 -4.79
N ASP A 19 13.61 7.96 -4.26
CA ASP A 19 15.03 8.25 -4.51
C ASP A 19 15.57 7.53 -5.77
N CYS A 20 14.71 6.82 -6.50
CA CYS A 20 15.08 6.12 -7.73
C CYS A 20 14.94 7.04 -8.94
N GLU A 21 15.92 7.07 -9.83
CA GLU A 21 15.86 7.83 -11.09
C GLU A 21 14.67 7.42 -11.97
N LEU A 22 14.25 6.15 -11.85
CA LEU A 22 13.08 5.60 -12.54
C LEU A 22 11.79 5.61 -11.69
N TYR A 23 11.72 6.44 -10.65
CA TYR A 23 10.53 6.60 -9.82
C TYR A 23 9.32 7.03 -10.67
N GLY A 24 8.17 6.36 -10.49
CA GLY A 24 6.93 6.73 -11.16
C GLY A 24 6.87 6.44 -12.68
N LEU A 25 7.96 6.00 -13.30
CA LEU A 25 8.00 5.70 -14.73
C LEU A 25 7.63 4.23 -15.00
N THR A 26 6.65 4.02 -15.87
CA THR A 26 6.22 2.70 -16.38
C THR A 26 6.94 2.35 -17.70
N GLY A 27 6.85 1.10 -18.14
CA GLY A 27 7.38 0.64 -19.43
C GLY A 27 8.90 0.61 -19.55
N LYS A 28 9.65 0.90 -18.48
CA LYS A 28 11.13 0.93 -18.49
C LYS A 28 11.77 -0.45 -18.31
N GLY A 29 10.99 -1.50 -18.08
CA GLY A 29 11.49 -2.87 -17.89
C GLY A 29 12.32 -3.08 -16.61
N ASN A 30 12.42 -2.07 -15.75
CA ASN A 30 13.16 -2.12 -14.49
C ASN A 30 12.43 -2.91 -13.41
N VAL A 31 11.10 -2.99 -13.45
CA VAL A 31 10.29 -3.71 -12.46
C VAL A 31 10.03 -5.14 -12.93
N ILE A 32 10.36 -6.11 -12.07
CA ILE A 32 10.07 -7.52 -12.31
C ILE A 32 9.38 -8.16 -11.10
N GLY A 33 8.71 -9.30 -11.33
CA GLY A 33 8.13 -10.10 -10.27
C GLY A 33 9.21 -10.75 -9.38
N ASN A 34 9.02 -10.65 -8.07
CA ASN A 34 9.90 -11.19 -7.01
C ASN A 34 9.15 -12.20 -6.12
N GLY A 35 8.32 -13.05 -6.75
CA GLY A 35 7.47 -14.02 -6.06
C GLY A 35 6.12 -13.48 -5.63
N THR A 36 5.43 -14.25 -4.80
CA THR A 36 4.11 -13.92 -4.23
C THR A 36 4.10 -14.31 -2.76
N SER A 37 3.35 -13.60 -1.93
CA SER A 37 3.10 -13.96 -0.52
C SER A 37 1.62 -13.92 -0.23
N VAL A 38 1.18 -14.57 0.84
CA VAL A 38 -0.16 -14.37 1.37
C VAL A 38 -0.14 -13.23 2.39
N SER A 39 -1.06 -12.28 2.25
CA SER A 39 -1.30 -11.19 3.20
C SER A 39 -2.80 -11.01 3.33
N ARG A 40 -3.32 -10.97 4.56
CA ARG A 40 -4.78 -10.87 4.84
C ARG A 40 -5.63 -11.94 4.13
N GLY A 41 -5.11 -13.16 3.99
CA GLY A 41 -5.80 -14.24 3.28
C GLY A 41 -5.73 -14.16 1.75
N GLU A 42 -5.18 -13.08 1.20
CA GLU A 42 -5.08 -12.84 -0.24
C GLU A 42 -3.66 -13.03 -0.75
N LYS A 43 -3.54 -13.47 -2.00
CA LYS A 43 -2.25 -13.63 -2.68
C LYS A 43 -1.78 -12.29 -3.23
N VAL A 44 -0.71 -11.77 -2.67
CA VAL A 44 -0.09 -10.49 -3.04
C VAL A 44 1.14 -10.74 -3.91
N ARG A 45 1.28 -9.98 -4.99
CA ARG A 45 2.47 -9.97 -5.84
C ARG A 45 3.57 -9.12 -5.20
N LYS A 46 4.80 -9.66 -5.20
CA LYS A 46 6.00 -8.90 -4.86
C LYS A 46 6.72 -8.49 -6.14
N TYR A 47 7.32 -7.32 -6.10
CA TYR A 47 8.12 -6.73 -7.15
C TYR A 47 9.50 -6.37 -6.65
N ILE A 48 10.45 -6.32 -7.57
CA ILE A 48 11.76 -5.73 -7.34
C ILE A 48 12.11 -4.82 -8.51
N CYS A 49 12.56 -3.60 -8.20
CA CYS A 49 13.19 -2.73 -9.19
C CYS A 49 14.65 -3.15 -9.36
N ARG A 50 15.04 -3.58 -10.56
CA ARG A 50 16.43 -3.98 -10.86
C ARG A 50 17.40 -2.82 -11.03
N HIS A 51 16.88 -1.59 -11.16
CA HIS A 51 17.71 -0.39 -11.22
C HIS A 51 18.17 0.05 -9.82
N CYS A 52 17.26 0.17 -8.84
CA CYS A 52 17.59 0.63 -7.48
C CYS A 52 17.57 -0.46 -6.40
N GLY A 53 17.18 -1.70 -6.73
CA GLY A 53 17.12 -2.83 -5.79
C GLY A 53 15.90 -2.84 -4.85
N LYS A 54 15.07 -1.80 -4.84
CA LYS A 54 13.90 -1.72 -3.93
C LYS A 54 12.92 -2.85 -4.20
N VAL A 55 12.54 -3.57 -3.14
CA VAL A 55 11.44 -4.54 -3.11
C VAL A 55 10.16 -3.85 -2.63
N PHE A 56 9.05 -4.12 -3.31
CA PHE A 56 7.72 -3.62 -2.99
C PHE A 56 6.64 -4.64 -3.41
N ASN A 57 5.38 -4.33 -3.18
CA ASN A 57 4.24 -5.20 -3.48
C ASN A 57 3.02 -4.37 -3.93
N ASP A 58 1.92 -5.04 -4.29
CA ASP A 58 0.68 -4.39 -4.76
C ASP A 58 0.13 -3.34 -3.80
N HIS A 59 0.34 -3.52 -2.49
CA HIS A 59 -0.13 -2.56 -1.48
C HIS A 59 0.84 -1.41 -1.25
N THR A 60 2.06 -1.45 -1.78
CA THR A 60 3.07 -0.40 -1.54
C THR A 60 2.60 0.93 -2.12
N GLY A 61 2.61 1.98 -1.30
CA GLY A 61 2.11 3.31 -1.70
C GLY A 61 0.58 3.48 -1.61
N THR A 62 -0.17 2.45 -1.20
CA THR A 62 -1.61 2.56 -0.89
C THR A 62 -1.84 2.92 0.58
N VAL A 63 -3.05 3.39 0.93
CA VAL A 63 -3.45 3.62 2.35
C VAL A 63 -3.32 2.33 3.17
N TYR A 64 -3.44 1.17 2.52
CA TYR A 64 -3.32 -0.15 3.13
C TYR A 64 -1.86 -0.58 3.37
N TYR A 65 -0.86 0.14 2.83
CA TYR A 65 0.54 -0.17 3.10
C TYR A 65 0.81 -0.10 4.61
N ASP A 66 1.32 -1.20 5.18
CA ASP A 66 1.77 -1.27 6.57
C ASP A 66 0.65 -1.12 7.63
N LEU A 67 -0.59 -1.43 7.24
CA LEU A 67 -1.71 -1.62 8.17
C LEU A 67 -1.93 -3.14 8.35
N ARG A 68 -1.57 -3.70 9.51
CA ARG A 68 -1.71 -5.15 9.78
C ARG A 68 -3.15 -5.61 10.08
N LYS A 69 -4.11 -4.67 10.16
CA LYS A 69 -5.52 -4.94 10.46
C LYS A 69 -6.35 -5.09 9.17
N GLU A 70 -7.47 -5.79 9.29
CA GLU A 70 -8.41 -6.08 8.21
C GLU A 70 -8.94 -4.79 7.56
N GLU A 71 -9.04 -4.78 6.23
CA GLU A 71 -9.43 -3.62 5.41
C GLU A 71 -10.73 -2.96 5.86
N HIS A 72 -11.70 -3.80 6.24
CA HIS A 72 -13.01 -3.36 6.70
C HIS A 72 -12.95 -2.47 7.96
N ILE A 73 -11.99 -2.70 8.87
CA ILE A 73 -11.84 -1.89 10.09
C ILE A 73 -11.31 -0.49 9.75
N ILE A 74 -10.43 -0.40 8.74
CA ILE A 74 -9.85 0.87 8.29
C ILE A 74 -10.93 1.71 7.61
N ASP A 75 -11.72 1.10 6.72
CA ASP A 75 -12.83 1.76 6.04
C ASP A 75 -13.89 2.25 7.05
N LEU A 76 -14.16 1.45 8.08
CA LEU A 76 -15.08 1.82 9.15
C LEU A 76 -14.55 3.02 9.96
N ALA A 77 -13.25 3.03 10.31
CA ALA A 77 -12.61 4.17 10.98
C ALA A 77 -12.66 5.45 10.13
N LEU A 78 -12.40 5.35 8.83
CA LEU A 78 -12.50 6.48 7.90
C LEU A 78 -13.94 7.02 7.82
N LYS A 79 -14.94 6.12 7.73
CA LYS A 79 -16.36 6.49 7.72
C LYS A 79 -16.81 7.14 9.03
N MET A 80 -16.29 6.71 10.18
CA MET A 80 -16.58 7.35 11.46
C MET A 80 -15.94 8.74 11.57
N THR A 81 -14.76 8.90 10.98
CA THR A 81 -14.08 10.21 10.90
C THR A 81 -14.84 11.19 10.03
N THR A 82 -15.38 10.78 8.87
CA THR A 82 -16.21 11.67 8.04
C THR A 82 -17.52 12.08 8.71
N LYS A 83 -17.97 11.31 9.71
CA LYS A 83 -19.10 11.66 10.58
C LYS A 83 -18.72 12.57 11.76
N GLY A 84 -17.46 13.00 11.86
CA GLY A 84 -16.99 13.92 12.90
C GLY A 84 -16.67 13.27 14.24
N MET A 85 -16.55 11.94 14.32
CA MET A 85 -16.18 11.26 15.55
C MET A 85 -14.72 11.55 15.93
N SER A 86 -14.46 11.71 17.23
CA SER A 86 -13.09 11.90 17.74
C SER A 86 -12.25 10.61 17.62
N GLU A 87 -10.93 10.74 17.53
CA GLU A 87 -10.00 9.59 17.50
C GLU A 87 -10.27 8.59 18.65
N LYS A 88 -10.57 9.11 19.84
CA LYS A 88 -10.85 8.32 21.04
C LYS A 88 -12.17 7.55 20.91
N ALA A 89 -13.23 8.22 20.45
CA ALA A 89 -14.53 7.57 20.24
C ALA A 89 -14.45 6.46 19.17
N ILE A 90 -13.67 6.67 18.11
CA ILE A 90 -13.43 5.66 17.07
C ILE A 90 -12.64 4.48 17.63
N ALA A 91 -11.62 4.75 18.45
CA ALA A 91 -10.80 3.72 19.07
C ALA A 91 -11.62 2.83 20.01
N ASP A 92 -12.48 3.45 20.83
CA ASP A 92 -13.39 2.75 21.74
C ASP A 92 -14.40 1.88 20.96
N GLU A 93 -15.01 2.43 19.91
CA GLU A 93 -15.98 1.71 19.06
C GLU A 93 -15.35 0.53 18.30
N LEU A 94 -14.10 0.67 17.85
CA LEU A 94 -13.38 -0.36 17.09
C LEU A 94 -12.57 -1.31 17.98
N GLY A 95 -12.52 -1.09 19.30
CA GLY A 95 -11.72 -1.89 20.23
C GLY A 95 -10.22 -1.87 19.91
N ILE A 96 -9.68 -0.73 19.50
CA ILE A 96 -8.26 -0.54 19.16
C ILE A 96 -7.64 0.62 19.92
N GLU A 97 -6.32 0.75 19.85
CA GLU A 97 -5.63 1.86 20.51
C GLU A 97 -5.84 3.19 19.74
N PRO A 98 -6.11 4.32 20.41
CA PRO A 98 -6.25 5.63 19.75
C PRO A 98 -5.04 6.04 18.89
N ALA A 99 -3.83 5.63 19.29
CA ALA A 99 -2.62 5.84 18.51
C ALA A 99 -2.67 5.14 17.14
N THR A 100 -3.36 3.99 17.06
CA THR A 100 -3.59 3.26 15.80
C THR A 100 -4.52 4.05 14.88
N VAL A 101 -5.61 4.61 15.42
CA VAL A 101 -6.54 5.49 14.68
C VAL A 101 -5.79 6.71 14.14
N ARG A 102 -5.04 7.41 14.98
CA ARG A 102 -4.22 8.57 14.56
C ARG A 102 -3.24 8.23 13.44
N ARG A 103 -2.56 7.08 13.52
CA ARG A 103 -1.63 6.62 12.48
C ARG A 103 -2.34 6.37 11.15
N TRP A 104 -3.58 5.88 11.17
CA TRP A 104 -4.39 5.69 9.95
C TRP A 104 -4.81 7.04 9.36
N LEU A 105 -5.33 7.94 10.20
CA LEU A 105 -5.78 9.26 9.76
C LEU A 105 -4.63 10.13 9.24
N GLY A 106 -3.49 10.15 9.92
CA GLY A 106 -2.30 10.88 9.47
C GLY A 106 -1.75 10.41 8.11
N ARG A 107 -2.07 9.18 7.70
CA ARG A 107 -1.73 8.66 6.35
C ARG A 107 -2.79 9.03 5.32
N ALA A 108 -4.06 9.06 5.69
CA ALA A 108 -5.16 9.49 4.82
C ALA A 108 -5.09 10.99 4.47
N THR A 109 -4.51 11.82 5.35
CA THR A 109 -4.37 13.27 5.15
C THR A 109 -3.21 13.69 4.23
N VAL A 110 -2.46 12.76 3.62
CA VAL A 110 -1.35 13.07 2.69
C VAL A 110 -1.84 13.59 1.31
N LYS A 111 -3.14 13.91 1.16
CA LYS A 111 -3.69 14.69 0.03
C LYS A 111 -4.26 16.05 0.45
N ARG A 112 -3.46 16.85 1.16
CA ARG A 112 -3.56 18.31 1.03
C ARG A 112 -2.24 18.85 0.50
N SER A 113 -2.06 18.65 -0.80
CA SER A 113 -1.35 19.63 -1.61
C SER A 113 -1.90 21.01 -1.27
N THR A 114 -1.01 21.87 -0.78
CA THR A 114 -0.88 23.24 -1.26
C THR A 114 -1.57 23.43 -2.61
N ASP A 115 -2.64 24.20 -2.66
CA ASP A 115 -2.81 25.22 -3.69
C ASP A 115 -3.91 26.22 -3.28
N SER A 116 -3.57 27.50 -3.47
CA SER A 116 -4.39 28.72 -3.51
C SER A 116 -5.07 29.21 -2.23
#